data_AF-A0A4U0FAU9-F1
#
_entry.id   AF-A0A4U0FAU9-F1
#
_cell.length_a   1.000
_cell.length_b   1.000
_cell.length_c   1.000
_cell.angle_alpha   90.00
_cell.angle_beta   90.00
_cell.angle_gamma   90.00
#
_symmetry.space_group_name_H-M   'P 1'
#
loop_
_entity.id
_entity.type
_entity.pdbx_description
1 polymer ?
#
loop_
_entity_poly.entity_id
_entity_poly.type
_entity_poly.pdbx_seq_one_letter_code
_entity_poly.pdbx_strand_id
1 'polypeptide(L)'
;MRRTGIHWHKSNGRLNLLGVLFDLLIVLHVLAAIVGIGPAFILPVLGKSAKSGSQLRFIFGIIQKVNKFPKIGGITLLVTGVLLMIVSKIGFSLVWLNISLLLFLLIEILIIGFVEPRMKRTTHLVLSSEGEDIPSGFAESMKQIAPLESTVHLFTFAIIALMVLKPF
;
A
#
# COMPACT_ATOMS: atom_id res chain seq x y z
N MET A 1 10.22 18.77 -28.63
CA MET A 1 9.33 17.66 -28.23
C MET A 1 9.85 16.36 -28.86
N ARG A 2 10.61 15.54 -28.13
CA ARG A 2 11.00 14.19 -28.58
C ARG A 2 10.04 13.18 -27.94
N ARG A 3 9.22 12.52 -28.76
CA ARG A 3 8.50 11.30 -28.36
C ARG A 3 9.53 10.18 -28.25
N THR A 4 9.96 9.87 -27.04
CA THR A 4 10.57 8.59 -26.72
C THR A 4 9.46 7.55 -26.69
N GLY A 5 9.09 7.06 -27.88
CA GLY A 5 8.24 5.89 -28.00
C GLY A 5 8.96 4.70 -27.39
N ILE A 6 8.53 4.26 -26.20
CA ILE A 6 8.91 2.98 -25.64
C ILE A 6 8.45 1.93 -26.66
N HIS A 7 9.40 1.36 -27.38
CA HIS A 7 9.16 0.34 -28.39
C HIS A 7 8.78 -0.94 -27.63
N TRP A 8 7.49 -1.13 -27.38
CA TRP A 8 6.98 -2.39 -26.87
C TRP A 8 7.41 -3.49 -27.84
N HIS A 9 8.13 -4.46 -27.29
CA HIS A 9 8.62 -5.63 -28.01
C HIS A 9 7.39 -6.39 -28.52
N LYS A 10 6.93 -6.07 -29.75
CA LYS A 10 5.90 -6.83 -30.45
C LYS A 10 6.52 -8.17 -30.80
N SER A 11 6.46 -9.09 -29.84
CA SER A 11 6.98 -10.45 -29.97
C SER A 11 6.18 -11.16 -31.05
N ASN A 12 6.80 -11.32 -32.22
CA ASN A 12 6.35 -12.23 -33.26
C ASN A 12 6.13 -13.63 -32.65
N GLY A 13 4.87 -14.06 -32.52
CA GLY A 13 4.39 -15.46 -32.66
C GLY A 13 5.11 -16.63 -31.96
N ARG A 14 6.11 -16.41 -31.10
CA ARG A 14 6.80 -17.43 -30.31
C ARG A 14 6.70 -17.02 -28.84
N LEU A 15 5.98 -17.82 -28.06
CA LEU A 15 5.97 -17.72 -26.61
C LEU A 15 7.40 -17.95 -26.10
N ASN A 16 8.12 -16.87 -25.79
CA ASN A 16 9.37 -16.95 -25.06
C ASN A 16 9.03 -17.03 -23.56
N LEU A 17 9.65 -17.97 -22.84
CA LEU A 17 9.37 -18.18 -21.41
C LEU A 17 9.56 -16.88 -20.59
N LEU A 18 10.55 -16.06 -20.98
CA LEU A 18 10.82 -14.78 -20.34
C LEU A 18 9.72 -13.73 -20.59
N GLY A 19 9.09 -13.72 -21.76
CA GLY A 19 7.98 -12.80 -22.04
C GLY A 19 6.73 -13.19 -21.25
N VAL A 20 6.41 -14.49 -21.21
CA VAL A 20 5.30 -15.00 -20.39
C VAL A 20 5.52 -14.69 -18.90
N LEU A 21 6.75 -14.86 -18.40
CA LEU A 21 7.10 -14.51 -17.02
C LEU A 21 6.93 -13.01 -16.76
N PHE A 22 7.39 -12.16 -17.68
CA PHE A 22 7.27 -10.71 -17.54
C PHE A 22 5.80 -10.26 -17.46
N ASP A 23 4.96 -10.76 -18.36
CA ASP A 23 3.53 -10.43 -18.37
C ASP A 23 2.83 -10.90 -17.09
N LEU A 24 3.16 -12.10 -16.62
CA LEU A 24 2.65 -12.63 -15.34
C LEU A 24 3.09 -11.76 -14.16
N LEU A 25 4.35 -11.33 -14.12
CA LEU A 25 4.86 -10.46 -13.05
C LEU A 25 4.15 -9.10 -13.05
N ILE A 26 3.85 -8.52 -14.22
CA ILE A 26 3.05 -7.29 -14.30
C ILE A 26 1.66 -7.50 -13.71
N VAL A 27 0.98 -8.58 -14.09
CA VAL A 27 -0.35 -8.89 -13.57
C VAL A 27 -0.31 -9.03 -12.05
N LEU A 28 0.65 -9.80 -11.52
CA LEU A 28 0.82 -9.98 -10.08
C LEU A 28 1.15 -8.65 -9.38
N HIS A 29 1.99 -7.81 -9.97
CA HIS A 29 2.35 -6.51 -9.42
C HIS A 29 1.13 -5.58 -9.31
N VAL A 30 0.32 -5.49 -10.37
CA VAL A 30 -0.90 -4.67 -10.38
C VAL A 30 -1.94 -5.22 -9.39
N LEU A 31 -2.15 -6.54 -9.35
CA LEU A 31 -3.06 -7.15 -8.38
C LEU A 31 -2.59 -6.91 -6.93
N ALA A 32 -1.29 -7.03 -6.67
CA ALA A 32 -0.71 -6.73 -5.37
C ALA A 32 -0.91 -5.26 -4.97
N ALA A 33 -0.80 -4.33 -5.93
CA ALA A 33 -1.09 -2.92 -5.69
C ALA A 33 -2.56 -2.73 -5.27
N ILE A 34 -3.51 -3.33 -6.00
CA ILE A 34 -4.94 -3.21 -5.68
C ILE A 34 -5.26 -3.78 -4.30
N VAL A 35 -4.79 -5.00 -4.01
CA VAL A 35 -5.05 -5.69 -2.73
C VAL A 35 -4.32 -5.01 -1.56
N GLY A 36 -3.11 -4.53 -1.79
CA GLY A 36 -2.29 -3.88 -0.76
C GLY A 36 -2.81 -2.48 -0.40
N ILE A 37 -3.18 -1.70 -1.41
CA ILE A 37 -3.55 -0.29 -1.26
C ILE A 37 -5.02 -0.11 -0.89
N GLY A 38 -5.93 -0.94 -1.44
CA GLY A 38 -7.38 -0.78 -1.24
C GLY A 38 -7.80 -0.65 0.23
N PRO A 39 -7.42 -1.59 1.11
CA PRO A 39 -7.77 -1.50 2.52
C PRO A 39 -7.17 -0.27 3.22
N ALA A 40 -5.99 0.20 2.79
CA ALA A 40 -5.33 1.35 3.41
C ALA A 40 -6.17 2.63 3.30
N PHE A 41 -7.05 2.76 2.31
CA PHE A 41 -7.94 3.90 2.15
C PHE A 41 -9.26 3.77 2.93
N ILE A 42 -9.80 2.55 3.06
CA ILE A 42 -11.11 2.34 3.69
C ILE A 42 -11.04 2.16 5.21
N LEU A 43 -9.98 1.52 5.72
CA LEU A 43 -9.88 1.21 7.16
C LEU A 43 -9.87 2.47 8.04
N PRO A 44 -9.20 3.58 7.69
CA PRO A 44 -9.28 4.82 8.46
C PRO A 44 -10.68 5.45 8.48
N VAL A 45 -11.45 5.28 7.39
CA VAL A 45 -12.83 5.78 7.29
C VAL A 45 -13.75 4.96 8.20
N LEU A 46 -13.63 3.62 8.15
CA LEU A 46 -14.37 2.72 9.03
C LEU A 46 -14.07 3.00 10.50
N GLY A 47 -12.79 3.17 10.86
CA GLY A 47 -12.39 3.46 12.25
C GLY A 47 -13.03 4.74 12.83
N LYS A 48 -13.35 5.72 11.97
CA LYS A 48 -13.97 6.99 12.37
C LYS A 48 -15.50 6.98 12.33
N SER A 49 -16.13 5.95 11.74
CA SER A 49 -17.59 5.90 11.59
C SER A 49 -18.33 5.38 12.82
N ALA A 50 -17.61 4.83 13.80
CA ALA A 50 -18.19 4.29 15.02
C ALA A 50 -18.85 5.40 15.87
N LYS A 51 -20.07 5.15 16.35
CA LYS A 51 -20.81 6.09 17.21
C LYS A 51 -20.96 5.60 18.67
N SER A 52 -20.57 4.37 18.95
CA SER A 52 -20.58 3.77 20.28
C SER A 52 -19.37 2.84 20.47
N GLY A 53 -19.07 2.49 21.71
CA GLY A 53 -18.02 1.54 22.08
C GLY A 53 -18.24 0.16 21.46
N SER A 54 -19.48 -0.34 21.39
CA SER A 54 -19.80 -1.62 20.74
C SER A 54 -19.51 -1.61 19.24
N GLN A 55 -19.94 -0.56 18.52
CA GLN A 55 -19.63 -0.39 17.11
C GLN A 55 -18.13 -0.28 16.88
N LEU A 56 -17.43 0.45 17.75
CA LEU A 56 -16.00 0.63 17.66
C LEU A 56 -15.25 -0.70 17.84
N ARG A 57 -15.62 -1.51 18.83
CA ARG A 57 -15.07 -2.86 19.03
C ARG A 57 -15.32 -3.77 17.83
N PHE A 58 -16.53 -3.76 17.28
CA PHE A 58 -16.86 -4.51 16.08
C PHE A 58 -16.00 -4.10 14.88
N ILE A 59 -15.91 -2.80 14.61
CA ILE A 59 -15.11 -2.23 13.53
C ILE A 59 -13.63 -2.59 13.70
N PHE A 60 -13.06 -2.42 14.89
CA PHE A 60 -11.65 -2.76 15.15
C PHE A 60 -11.38 -4.27 15.04
N GLY A 61 -12.37 -5.12 15.37
CA GLY A 61 -12.32 -6.55 15.08
C GLY A 61 -12.25 -6.88 13.58
N ILE A 62 -12.96 -6.11 12.73
CA ILE A 62 -12.84 -6.22 11.27
C ILE A 62 -11.48 -5.70 10.81
N ILE A 63 -11.06 -4.53 11.30
CA ILE A 63 -9.77 -3.91 10.93
C ILE A 63 -8.62 -4.89 11.18
N GLN A 64 -8.56 -5.55 12.34
CA GLN A 64 -7.52 -6.55 12.62
C GLN A 64 -7.44 -7.68 11.58
N LYS A 65 -8.59 -8.17 11.12
CA LYS A 65 -8.67 -9.27 10.14
C LYS A 65 -8.25 -8.78 8.75
N VAL A 66 -8.72 -7.60 8.36
CA VAL A 66 -8.44 -7.02 7.03
C VAL A 66 -7.01 -6.49 6.91
N ASN A 67 -6.38 -6.09 8.01
CA ASN A 67 -5.01 -5.54 8.01
C ASN A 67 -3.91 -6.55 7.60
N LYS A 68 -4.27 -7.81 7.32
CA LYS A 68 -3.36 -8.78 6.68
C LYS A 68 -3.17 -8.50 5.18
N PHE A 69 -4.19 -7.99 4.50
CA PHE A 69 -4.13 -7.74 3.06
C PHE A 69 -3.10 -6.68 2.67
N PRO A 70 -3.03 -5.51 3.33
CA PRO A 70 -1.98 -4.52 3.07
C PRO A 70 -0.57 -5.08 3.22
N LYS A 71 -0.33 -5.95 4.20
CA LYS A 71 0.99 -6.54 4.45
C LYS A 71 1.41 -7.50 3.34
N ILE A 72 0.52 -8.43 2.98
CA ILE A 72 0.78 -9.39 1.90
C ILE A 72 0.94 -8.63 0.59
N GLY A 73 0.01 -7.71 0.29
CA GLY A 73 0.04 -6.88 -0.91
C GLY A 73 1.30 -6.03 -1.01
N GLY A 74 1.73 -5.36 0.06
CA GLY A 74 2.94 -4.55 0.10
C GLY A 74 4.21 -5.36 -0.17
N ILE A 75 4.37 -6.52 0.49
CA ILE A 75 5.52 -7.41 0.25
C ILE A 75 5.51 -7.92 -1.20
N THR A 76 4.36 -8.40 -1.69
CA THR A 76 4.24 -8.89 -3.07
C THR A 76 4.53 -7.77 -4.06
N LEU A 77 4.05 -6.55 -3.81
CA LEU A 77 4.26 -5.39 -4.67
C LEU A 77 5.74 -5.03 -4.78
N LEU A 78 6.45 -5.00 -3.65
CA LEU A 78 7.90 -4.72 -3.62
C LEU A 78 8.68 -5.80 -4.38
N VAL A 79 8.44 -7.08 -4.06
CA VAL A 79 9.16 -8.20 -4.68
C VAL A 79 8.93 -8.23 -6.19
N THR A 80 7.67 -8.14 -6.62
CA THR A 80 7.34 -8.16 -8.06
C THR A 80 7.88 -6.93 -8.79
N GLY A 81 7.89 -5.75 -8.15
CA GLY A 81 8.46 -4.53 -8.73
C GLY A 81 9.96 -4.65 -8.98
N VAL A 82 10.71 -5.16 -8.00
CA VAL A 82 12.16 -5.41 -8.14
C VAL A 82 12.43 -6.49 -9.18
N LEU A 83 11.66 -7.58 -9.20
CA LEU A 83 11.79 -8.63 -10.22
C LEU A 83 11.55 -8.09 -11.64
N LEU A 84 10.56 -7.22 -11.82
CA LEU A 84 10.31 -6.56 -13.11
C LEU A 84 11.50 -5.71 -13.57
N MET A 85 12.16 -4.99 -12.66
CA MET A 85 13.36 -4.21 -12.99
C MET A 85 14.54 -5.09 -13.41
N ILE A 86 14.68 -6.27 -12.81
CA ILE A 86 15.73 -7.24 -13.14
C ILE A 86 15.45 -7.93 -14.48
N VAL A 87 14.24 -8.47 -14.67
CA VAL A 87 13.85 -9.22 -15.88
C VAL A 87 13.88 -8.35 -17.13
N SER A 88 13.46 -7.08 -17.00
CA SER A 88 13.51 -6.12 -18.10
C SER A 88 14.91 -5.59 -18.43
N LYS A 89 15.92 -5.90 -17.60
CA LYS A 89 17.30 -5.36 -17.68
C LYS A 89 17.36 -3.83 -17.65
N ILE A 90 16.30 -3.19 -17.16
CA ILE A 90 16.20 -1.74 -17.03
C ILE A 90 16.98 -1.28 -15.79
N GLY A 91 16.97 -2.07 -14.72
CA GLY A 91 17.63 -1.72 -13.45
C GLY A 91 17.20 -0.34 -12.95
N PHE A 92 18.17 0.45 -12.48
CA PHE A 92 17.95 1.81 -11.96
C PHE A 92 18.11 2.91 -13.02
N SER A 93 17.98 2.58 -14.31
CA SER A 93 18.14 3.58 -15.39
C SER A 93 16.98 4.57 -15.47
N LEU A 94 15.82 4.19 -14.94
CA LEU A 94 14.55 4.93 -15.08
C LEU A 94 14.23 5.68 -13.80
N VAL A 95 14.27 7.01 -13.87
CA VAL A 95 14.20 7.90 -12.70
C VAL A 95 12.89 7.72 -11.93
N TRP A 96 11.74 7.62 -12.62
CA TRP A 96 10.44 7.44 -11.97
C TRP A 96 10.33 6.09 -11.25
N LEU A 97 10.98 5.02 -11.73
CA LEU A 97 11.03 3.74 -11.04
C LEU A 97 11.84 3.86 -9.74
N ASN A 98 12.99 4.52 -9.80
CA ASN A 98 13.85 4.73 -8.62
C ASN A 98 13.13 5.57 -7.55
N ILE A 99 12.49 6.68 -7.96
CA ILE A 99 11.73 7.53 -7.05
C ILE A 99 10.55 6.75 -6.46
N SER A 100 9.82 5.98 -7.28
CA SER A 100 8.70 5.16 -6.79
C SER A 100 9.16 4.12 -5.77
N LEU A 101 10.29 3.46 -6.02
CA LEU A 101 10.87 2.50 -5.09
C LEU A 101 11.30 3.17 -3.78
N LEU A 102 11.96 4.34 -3.85
CA LEU A 102 12.35 5.10 -2.67
C LEU A 102 11.13 5.52 -1.84
N LEU A 103 10.10 6.09 -2.49
CA LEU A 103 8.85 6.46 -1.83
C LEU A 103 8.18 5.24 -1.19
N PHE A 104 8.18 4.09 -1.87
CA PHE A 104 7.62 2.86 -1.34
C PHE A 104 8.35 2.39 -0.08
N LEU A 105 9.68 2.42 -0.07
CA LEU A 105 10.47 2.09 1.12
C LEU A 105 10.18 3.06 2.29
N LEU A 106 10.01 4.35 2.01
CA LEU A 106 9.62 5.32 3.02
C LEU A 106 8.23 5.04 3.59
N ILE A 107 7.27 4.63 2.74
CA ILE A 107 5.94 4.17 3.17
C ILE A 107 6.08 2.98 4.12
N GLU A 108 6.85 1.94 3.75
CA GLU A 108 7.03 0.75 4.58
C GLU A 108 7.64 1.10 5.95
N ILE A 109 8.62 2.01 5.99
CA ILE A 109 9.20 2.51 7.24
C ILE A 109 8.14 3.22 8.10
N LEU A 110 7.31 4.09 7.49
CA LEU A 110 6.24 4.78 8.20
C LEU A 110 5.19 3.81 8.73
N ILE A 111 4.79 2.82 7.93
CA ILE A 111 3.77 1.84 8.31
C ILE A 111 4.30 0.95 9.43
N ILE A 112 5.40 0.23 9.20
CA ILE A 112 5.93 -0.77 10.13
C ILE A 112 6.50 -0.10 11.40
N GLY A 113 7.21 1.02 11.23
CA GLY A 113 7.89 1.70 12.32
C GLY A 113 6.97 2.58 13.18
N PHE A 114 5.93 3.20 12.58
CA PHE A 114 5.16 4.23 13.27
C PHE A 114 3.66 3.96 13.33
N VAL A 115 3.01 3.62 12.21
CA VAL A 115 1.55 3.42 12.17
C VAL A 115 1.15 2.13 12.87
N GLU A 116 1.77 1.00 12.52
CA GLU A 116 1.42 -0.30 13.07
C GLU A 116 1.51 -0.38 14.60
N PRO A 117 2.59 0.07 15.26
CA PRO A 117 2.67 0.01 16.72
C PRO A 117 1.58 0.86 17.40
N ARG A 118 1.28 2.05 16.85
CA ARG A 118 0.24 2.94 17.38
C ARG A 118 -1.16 2.36 17.16
N MET A 119 -1.40 1.79 15.98
CA MET A 119 -2.67 1.14 15.66
C MET A 119 -2.91 -0.10 16.53
N LYS A 120 -1.87 -0.91 16.82
CA LYS A 120 -1.98 -2.04 17.76
C LYS A 120 -2.35 -1.58 19.17
N ARG A 121 -1.72 -0.51 19.68
CA ARG A 121 -2.07 0.08 20.98
C ARG A 121 -3.52 0.58 21.01
N THR A 122 -3.94 1.29 19.98
CA THR A 122 -5.32 1.79 19.83
C THR A 122 -6.32 0.64 19.79
N THR A 123 -6.01 -0.40 19.02
CA THR A 123 -6.84 -1.59 18.90
C THR A 123 -6.99 -2.31 20.24
N HIS A 124 -5.89 -2.46 21.00
CA HIS A 124 -5.94 -3.05 22.33
C HIS A 124 -6.85 -2.22 23.25
N LEU A 125 -6.66 -0.90 23.31
CA LEU A 125 -7.48 0.02 24.10
C LEU A 125 -8.97 -0.08 23.76
N VAL A 126 -9.31 -0.20 22.47
CA VAL A 126 -10.69 -0.37 22.03
C VAL A 126 -11.25 -1.73 22.45
N LEU A 127 -10.53 -2.82 22.18
CA LEU A 127 -11.01 -4.17 22.43
C LEU A 127 -11.08 -4.53 23.92
N SER A 128 -10.29 -3.88 24.77
CA SER A 128 -10.34 -4.03 26.23
C SER A 128 -11.35 -3.11 26.91
N SER A 129 -12.04 -2.23 26.15
CA SER A 129 -13.05 -1.33 26.72
C SER A 129 -14.37 -2.05 26.99
N GLU A 130 -14.99 -1.74 28.11
CA GLU A 130 -16.33 -2.21 28.48
C GLU A 130 -17.36 -1.07 28.35
N GLY A 131 -18.63 -1.42 28.18
CA GLY A 131 -19.71 -0.46 28.04
C GLY A 131 -19.89 0.11 26.62
N GLU A 132 -20.82 1.06 26.49
CA GLU A 132 -21.21 1.67 25.22
C GLU A 132 -20.50 3.00 24.93
N ASP A 133 -19.74 3.52 25.89
CA ASP A 133 -18.96 4.73 25.70
C ASP A 133 -17.71 4.44 24.88
N ILE A 134 -17.30 5.40 24.05
CA ILE A 134 -16.03 5.34 23.34
C ILE A 134 -14.90 5.52 24.37
N PRO A 135 -13.93 4.60 24.46
CA PRO A 135 -12.90 4.66 25.49
C PRO A 135 -12.10 5.96 25.47
N SER A 136 -11.84 6.49 26.67
CA SER A 136 -11.00 7.67 26.86
C SER A 136 -9.61 7.42 26.28
N GLY A 137 -9.07 8.39 25.53
CA GLY A 137 -7.79 8.25 24.82
C GLY A 137 -7.87 7.68 23.40
N PHE A 138 -9.03 7.16 22.96
CA PHE A 138 -9.20 6.75 21.55
C PHE A 138 -8.98 7.93 20.59
N ALA A 139 -9.66 9.06 20.84
CA ALA A 139 -9.56 10.25 19.99
C ALA A 139 -8.12 10.80 19.91
N GLU A 140 -7.40 10.80 21.03
CA GLU A 140 -6.00 11.22 21.08
C GLU A 140 -5.10 10.27 20.29
N SER A 141 -5.29 8.95 20.46
CA SER A 141 -4.56 7.94 19.72
C SER A 141 -4.75 8.10 18.21
N MET A 142 -5.99 8.31 17.77
CA MET A 142 -6.30 8.55 16.35
C MET A 142 -5.72 9.86 15.82
N LYS A 143 -5.65 10.92 16.64
CA LYS A 143 -5.01 12.19 16.28
C LYS A 143 -3.50 12.02 16.01
N GLN A 144 -2.85 11.09 16.70
CA GLN A 144 -1.44 10.77 16.48
C GLN A 144 -1.20 9.89 15.23
N ILE A 145 -2.17 9.06 14.85
CA ILE A 145 -2.08 8.15 13.69
C ILE A 145 -2.44 8.86 12.39
N ALA A 146 -3.49 9.69 12.40
CA ALA A 146 -4.03 10.35 11.21
C ALA A 146 -2.99 11.09 10.33
N PRO A 147 -2.04 11.89 10.85
CA PRO A 147 -1.05 12.56 10.01
C PRO A 147 -0.07 11.57 9.35
N LEU A 148 0.27 10.47 10.03
CA LEU A 148 1.12 9.43 9.46
C LEU A 148 0.41 8.72 8.30
N GLU A 149 -0.87 8.34 8.50
CA GLU A 149 -1.68 7.74 7.45
C GLU A 149 -1.86 8.68 6.25
N SER A 150 -2.11 9.97 6.50
CA SER A 150 -2.23 10.98 5.44
C SER A 150 -0.93 11.12 4.64
N THR A 151 0.22 11.03 5.31
CA THR A 151 1.54 11.05 4.65
C THR A 151 1.75 9.80 3.81
N VAL A 152 1.37 8.63 4.33
CA VAL A 152 1.39 7.36 3.58
C VAL A 152 0.50 7.48 2.33
N HIS A 153 -0.74 7.95 2.45
CA HIS A 153 -1.64 8.14 1.30
C HIS A 153 -1.07 9.11 0.27
N LEU A 154 -0.47 10.22 0.71
CA LEU A 154 0.16 11.19 -0.18
C LEU A 154 1.28 10.53 -1.01
N PHE A 155 2.17 9.76 -0.37
CA PHE A 155 3.21 9.02 -1.07
C PHE A 155 2.63 7.92 -1.98
N THR A 156 1.58 7.23 -1.55
CA THR A 156 0.89 6.24 -2.39
C THR A 156 0.33 6.89 -3.65
N PHE A 157 -0.33 8.04 -3.54
CA PHE A 157 -0.82 8.79 -4.72
C PHE A 157 0.32 9.23 -5.63
N ALA A 158 1.43 9.71 -5.06
CA ALA A 158 2.60 10.08 -5.84
C ALA A 158 3.18 8.88 -6.61
N ILE A 159 3.29 7.70 -5.98
CA ILE A 159 3.74 6.46 -6.64
C ILE A 159 2.79 6.06 -7.77
N ILE A 160 1.48 6.09 -7.53
CA ILE A 160 0.48 5.79 -8.57
C ILE A 160 0.64 6.75 -9.75
N ALA A 161 0.76 8.06 -9.49
CA ALA A 161 0.99 9.05 -10.53
C ALA A 161 2.28 8.78 -11.32
N LEU A 162 3.38 8.44 -10.64
CA LEU A 162 4.65 8.08 -11.30
C LEU A 162 4.50 6.82 -12.18
N MET A 163 3.78 5.81 -11.71
CA MET A 163 3.58 4.55 -12.43
C MET A 163 2.62 4.68 -13.63
N VAL A 164 1.65 5.60 -13.54
CA VAL A 164 0.68 5.87 -14.61
C VAL A 164 1.26 6.83 -15.64
N LEU A 165 1.80 7.97 -15.20
CA LEU A 165 2.28 9.03 -16.07
C LEU A 165 3.63 8.70 -16.69
N LYS A 166 4.46 7.90 -15.98
CA LYS A 166 5.82 7.51 -16.39
C LYS A 166 6.59 8.70 -16.97
N PRO A 167 6.66 9.83 -16.24
CA PRO A 167 7.37 10.98 -16.75
C PRO A 167 8.85 10.58 -16.90
N PHE A 168 9.52 11.15 -17.90
CA PHE A 168 10.96 11.05 -18.23
C PHE A 168 11.50 9.65 -18.54
#